data_AF-A0A660TQL2-F1
#
_entry.id   AF-A0A660TQL2-F1
#
_cell.length_a   1.000
_cell.length_b   1.000
_cell.length_c   1.000
_cell.angle_alpha   90.00
_cell.angle_beta   90.00
_cell.angle_gamma   90.00
#
_symmetry.space_group_name_H-M   'P 1'
#
loop_
_entity.id
_entity.type
_entity.pdbx_description
1 polymer ?
#
loop_
_entity_poly.entity_id
_entity_poly.type
_entity_poly.pdbx_seq_one_letter_code
_entity_poly.pdbx_strand_id
1 'polypeptide(L)' 'MITKAEILELANDFSLQPTTVQKDYVLGWVLRAISNNENLSKWVFKGGTCLKKCYFETY' A
#
# COMPACT_ATOMS: atom_id res chain seq x y z
N MET A 1 -8.75 -4.69 10.37
CA MET A 1 -7.32 -5.07 10.28
C MET A 1 -7.26 -6.29 9.39
N ILE A 2 -6.38 -6.34 8.39
CA ILE A 2 -6.26 -7.50 7.49
C ILE A 2 -5.76 -8.74 8.26
N THR A 3 -6.40 -9.89 8.02
CA THR A 3 -6.04 -11.16 8.65
C THR A 3 -4.89 -11.84 7.91
N LYS A 4 -4.25 -12.82 8.58
CA LYS A 4 -3.24 -13.66 7.93
C LYS A 4 -3.81 -14.45 6.75
N ALA A 5 -5.06 -14.90 6.83
CA ALA A 5 -5.71 -15.63 5.75
C ALA A 5 -5.86 -14.76 4.50
N GLU A 6 -6.41 -13.54 4.65
CA GLU A 6 -6.55 -12.58 3.55
C GLU A 6 -5.18 -12.18 2.96
N ILE A 7 -4.14 -12.05 3.78
CA ILE A 7 -2.77 -11.79 3.28
C ILE A 7 -2.29 -12.94 2.37
N LEU A 8 -2.54 -14.19 2.76
CA LEU A 8 -2.11 -15.35 1.97
C LEU A 8 -2.92 -15.51 0.68
N GLU A 9 -4.23 -15.22 0.73
CA GLU A 9 -5.13 -15.23 -0.43
C GLU A 9 -4.70 -14.18 -1.46
N LEU A 10 -4.56 -12.91 -1.05
CA LEU A 10 -4.11 -11.84 -1.94
C LEU A 10 -2.69 -12.06 -2.47
N ALA A 11 -1.80 -12.65 -1.65
CA ALA A 11 -0.45 -12.98 -2.10
C ALA A 11 -0.48 -14.01 -3.23
N ASN A 12 -1.38 -14.99 -3.15
CA ASN A 12 -1.58 -15.97 -4.21
C ASN A 12 -2.19 -15.32 -5.46
N ASP A 13 -3.29 -14.57 -5.31
CA ASP A 13 -4.00 -13.93 -6.42
C ASP A 13 -3.11 -12.98 -7.22
N PHE A 14 -2.27 -12.21 -6.52
CA PHE A 14 -1.33 -11.29 -7.16
C PHE A 14 0.02 -11.92 -7.53
N SER A 15 0.23 -13.21 -7.23
CA SER A 15 1.52 -13.88 -7.41
C SER A 15 2.68 -13.14 -6.74
N LEU A 16 2.45 -12.64 -5.52
CA LEU A 16 3.41 -11.89 -4.71
C LEU A 16 3.80 -12.65 -3.46
N GLN A 17 4.91 -12.25 -2.85
CA GLN A 17 5.25 -12.72 -1.51
C GLN A 17 4.26 -12.15 -0.47
N PRO A 18 3.83 -12.93 0.54
CA PRO A 18 2.97 -12.45 1.62
C PRO A 18 3.50 -11.20 2.33
N THR A 19 4.83 -11.09 2.44
CA THR A 19 5.50 -9.92 3.03
C THR A 19 5.34 -8.66 2.18
N THR A 20 5.24 -8.78 0.85
CA THR A 20 4.95 -7.66 -0.06
C THR A 20 3.54 -7.16 0.17
N VAL A 21 2.55 -8.05 0.26
CA VAL A 21 1.15 -7.70 0.54
C VAL A 21 1.02 -7.01 1.90
N GLN A 22 1.66 -7.55 2.93
CA GLN A 22 1.69 -6.91 4.26
C GLN A 22 2.27 -5.50 4.23
N LYS A 23 3.43 -5.31 3.58
CA LYS A 23 4.07 -4.00 3.47
C LYS A 23 3.19 -3.00 2.71
N ASP A 24 2.54 -3.46 1.65
CA ASP A 24 1.65 -2.63 0.85
C ASP A 24 0.41 -2.18 1.65
N TYR A 25 -0.19 -3.11 2.41
CA TYR A 25 -1.29 -2.82 3.32
C TYR A 25 -0.89 -1.76 4.36
N VAL A 26 0.26 -1.96 5.04
CA VAL A 26 0.77 -1.01 6.04
C VAL A 26 1.06 0.36 5.41
N LEU A 27 1.64 0.38 4.21
CA LEU A 27 1.91 1.63 3.49
C LEU A 27 0.62 2.42 3.22
N GLY A 28 -0.49 1.76 2.87
CA GLY A 28 -1.79 2.42 2.72
C GLY A 28 -2.23 3.16 3.99
N TRP A 29 -2.07 2.53 5.16
CA TRP A 29 -2.37 3.16 6.46
C TRP A 29 -1.45 4.34 6.76
N VAL A 30 -0.16 4.21 6.49
CA VAL A 30 0.82 5.30 6.67
C VAL A 30 0.47 6.50 5.79
N LEU A 31 0.17 6.27 4.51
CA LEU A 31 -0.22 7.33 3.58
C LEU A 31 -1.51 8.02 4.02
N ARG A 32 -2.49 7.25 4.52
CA ARG A 32 -3.73 7.80 5.10
C ARG A 32 -3.47 8.64 6.35
N ALA A 33 -2.57 8.22 7.21
CA ALA A 33 -2.19 8.99 8.40
C ALA A 33 -1.48 10.30 8.01
N ILE A 34 -0.56 10.25 7.04
CA ILE A 34 0.12 11.43 6.47
C ILE A 34 -0.91 12.41 5.89
N SER A 35 -1.88 11.92 5.10
CA SER A 35 -2.88 12.78 4.47
C SER A 35 -3.80 13.48 5.47
N ASN A 36 -4.02 12.89 6.66
CA ASN A 36 -4.87 13.44 7.70
C ASN A 36 -4.14 14.42 8.62
N ASN A 37 -2.83 14.60 8.48
CA ASN A 37 -2.06 15.54 9.28
C ASN A 37 -1.85 16.87 8.52
N GLU A 38 -2.17 18.00 9.14
CA GLU A 38 -2.11 19.33 8.51
C GLU A 38 -0.72 19.71 7.98
N ASN A 39 0.35 19.28 8.66
CA ASN A 39 1.72 19.61 8.28
C ASN A 39 2.27 18.63 7.24
N LEU A 40 1.92 17.34 7.34
CA LEU A 40 2.46 16.29 6.47
C LEU A 40 1.68 16.13 5.17
N SER A 41 0.39 16.49 5.15
CA SER A 41 -0.45 16.41 3.94
C SER A 41 0.07 17.24 2.76
N LYS A 42 0.98 18.19 3.02
CA LYS A 42 1.65 19.01 2.01
C LYS A 42 2.80 18.30 1.30
N TRP A 43 3.19 17.10 1.76
CA TRP A 43 4.29 16.34 1.18
C TRP A 43 3.86 15.64 -0.11
N VAL A 44 4.80 15.55 -1.06
CA VAL A 44 4.57 14.86 -2.34
C VAL A 44 4.99 13.40 -2.24
N PHE A 45 4.04 12.49 -2.45
CA PHE A 45 4.33 11.07 -2.61
C PHE A 45 4.84 10.81 -4.03
N LYS A 46 6.06 10.28 -4.18
CA LYS A 46 6.71 10.06 -5.48
C LYS A 46 7.44 8.72 -5.56
N GLY A 47 7.99 8.42 -6.74
CA GLY A 47 8.76 7.19 -7.01
C GLY A 47 7.91 6.03 -7.52
N GLY A 48 8.52 4.84 -7.67
CA GLY A 48 7.86 3.68 -8.27
C GLY A 48 6.59 3.22 -7.54
N THR A 49 6.58 3.30 -6.21
CA THR A 49 5.39 2.94 -5.41
C THR A 49 4.23 3.91 -5.60
N CYS A 50 4.52 5.20 -5.83
CA CYS A 50 3.49 6.18 -6.19
C CYS A 50 2.89 5.86 -7.56
N LEU A 51 3.73 5.52 -8.54
CA LEU A 51 3.26 5.11 -9.86
C LEU A 51 2.30 3.91 -9.77
N LYS A 52 2.68 2.85 -9.04
CA LYS A 52 1.81 1.69 -8.82
C LYS A 52 0.50 2.06 -8.12
N LYS A 53 0.54 2.83 -7.03
CA LYS A 53 -0.67 3.11 -6.23
C LYS A 53 -1.62 4.17 -6.81
N CYS A 54 -1.10 5.09 -7.62
CA CYS A 54 -1.88 6.24 -8.09
C CYS A 54 -2.21 6.17 -9.59
N TYR A 55 -1.52 5.34 -10.38
CA TYR A 55 -1.65 5.35 -11.84
C TYR A 55 -1.80 3.97 -12.49
N PHE A 56 -1.35 2.88 -11.85
CA PHE A 56 -1.39 1.54 -12.46
C PHE A 56 -2.18 0.54 -11.62
N GLU A 57 -3.43 0.28 -11.99
CA GLU A 57 -4.28 -0.68 -11.29
C GLU A 57 -3.80 -2.15 -11.44
N THR A 58 -3.03 -2.46 -12.48
CA THR A 58 -2.70 -3.86 -12.88
C THR A 58 -1.21 -4.19 -12.87
N TYR A 59 -0.38 -3.46 -12.13
CA TYR A 59 1.06 -3.75 -12.04
C TYR A 59 1.39 -4.84 -11.03
#